data_AF-X1RB17-F1
#
_entry.id   AF-X1RB17-F1
#
_cell.length_a   1.000
_cell.length_b   1.000
_cell.length_c   1.000
_cell.angle_alpha   90.00
_cell.angle_beta   90.00
_cell.angle_gamma   90.00
#
_symmetry.space_group_name_H-M   'P 1'
#
loop_
_entity.id
_entity.type
_entity.pdbx_description
1 polymer ?
#
loop_
_entity_poly.entity_id
_entity_poly.type
_entity_poly.pdbx_seq_one_letter_code
_entity_poly.pdbx_strand_id
1 'polypeptide(L)' 'YPTAEMLRESTFILNAYYLPENGSNLLYDSITPVNTFRLIFNIYFDGDYELLEDKCYYSPYWQPYNFFDVTEIKNYNQQQ' A
#
# COMPACT_ATOMS: atom_id res chain seq x y z
N TYR A 1 -8.61 -1.93 -20.83
CA TYR A 1 -8.16 -1.35 -19.55
C TYR A 1 -8.58 -2.28 -18.43
N PRO A 2 -7.80 -2.43 -17.35
CA PRO A 2 -8.12 -3.36 -16.27
C PRO A 2 -9.46 -3.00 -15.63
N THR A 3 -10.20 -4.00 -15.16
CA THR A 3 -11.39 -3.77 -14.35
C THR A 3 -10.99 -3.34 -12.94
N ALA A 4 -11.91 -2.76 -12.17
CA ALA A 4 -11.64 -2.43 -10.78
C ALA A 4 -11.34 -3.66 -9.91
N GLU A 5 -11.90 -4.82 -10.25
CA GLU A 5 -11.59 -6.09 -9.60
C GLU A 5 -10.14 -6.51 -9.88
N MET A 6 -9.70 -6.48 -11.15
CA MET A 6 -8.29 -6.76 -11.51
C MET A 6 -7.33 -5.81 -10.80
N LEU A 7 -7.69 -4.53 -10.69
CA LEU A 7 -6.87 -3.56 -9.98
C LEU A 7 -6.80 -3.91 -8.49
N ARG A 8 -7.94 -4.18 -7.84
CA ARG A 8 -7.99 -4.60 -6.44
C ARG A 8 -7.15 -5.86 -6.18
N GLU A 9 -7.27 -6.88 -7.02
CA GLU A 9 -6.48 -8.10 -6.92
C GLU A 9 -4.97 -7.83 -7.06
N SER A 10 -4.59 -6.91 -7.94
CA SER A 10 -3.18 -6.57 -8.17
C SER A 10 -2.58 -5.64 -7.13
N THR A 11 -3.39 -4.84 -6.43
CA THR A 11 -2.92 -3.81 -5.47
C THR A 11 -3.11 -4.20 -4.01
N PHE A 12 -3.95 -5.19 -3.70
CA PHE A 12 -4.17 -5.62 -2.32
C PHE A 12 -3.00 -6.47 -1.83
N ILE A 13 -2.40 -6.06 -0.70
CA ILE A 13 -1.22 -6.71 -0.14
C ILE A 13 -1.58 -7.24 1.24
N LEU A 14 -1.49 -8.55 1.41
CA LEU A 14 -1.60 -9.18 2.72
C LEU A 14 -0.30 -8.97 3.48
N ASN A 15 -0.39 -8.33 4.64
CA ASN A 15 0.74 -8.10 5.53
C ASN A 15 0.54 -8.82 6.86
N ALA A 16 1.61 -9.41 7.39
CA ALA A 16 1.64 -10.05 8.70
C ALA A 16 2.97 -9.72 9.39
N TYR A 17 2.88 -9.09 10.56
CA TYR A 17 4.07 -8.62 11.30
C TYR A 17 4.08 -9.22 12.71
N TYR A 18 5.24 -9.73 13.10
CA TYR A 18 5.50 -10.09 14.50
C TYR A 18 6.43 -9.02 15.08
N LEU A 19 5.85 -8.09 15.83
CA LEU A 19 6.56 -6.95 16.40
C LEU A 19 6.69 -7.11 17.92
N PRO A 20 7.86 -6.77 18.50
CA PRO A 20 8.05 -6.85 19.94
C PRO A 20 7.20 -5.77 20.65
N GLU A 21 6.92 -6.04 21.94
CA GLU A 21 6.13 -5.18 22.80
C GLU A 21 4.75 -4.84 22.18
N ASN A 22 4.31 -3.59 22.27
CA ASN A 22 3.02 -3.13 21.73
C ASN A 22 3.15 -2.59 20.30
N GLY A 23 4.10 -3.11 19.51
CA GLY A 23 4.40 -2.62 18.15
C GLY A 23 3.21 -2.64 17.20
N SER A 24 2.24 -3.53 17.41
CA SER A 24 1.00 -3.58 16.63
C SER A 24 0.18 -2.30 16.73
N ASN A 25 0.25 -1.57 17.84
CA ASN A 25 -0.51 -0.32 18.05
C ASN A 25 0.02 0.84 17.18
N LEU A 26 1.20 0.66 16.60
CA LEU A 26 1.86 1.65 15.75
C LEU A 26 1.43 1.50 14.29
N LEU A 27 0.90 0.33 13.93
CA LEU A 27 0.36 0.06 12.60
C LEU A 27 -1.07 0.59 12.48
N TYR A 28 -1.45 0.94 11.26
CA TYR A 28 -2.79 1.42 10.92
C TYR A 28 -3.32 0.65 9.70
N ASP A 29 -4.64 0.48 9.62
CA ASP A 29 -5.27 -0.43 8.66
C ASP A 29 -4.98 -0.11 7.20
N SER A 30 -4.81 1.18 6.86
CA SER A 30 -4.52 1.63 5.51
C SER A 30 -3.04 1.72 5.17
N ILE A 31 -2.14 1.20 6.03
CA ILE A 31 -0.70 1.31 5.81
C ILE A 31 -0.28 0.66 4.50
N THR A 32 0.43 1.42 3.67
CA THR A 32 1.02 0.88 2.45
C THR A 32 2.44 0.37 2.73
N PRO A 33 2.95 -0.58 1.93
CA PRO A 33 4.31 -1.12 2.11
C PRO A 33 5.41 -0.05 2.07
N VAL A 34 5.16 1.11 1.46
CA VAL A 34 6.12 2.21 1.44
C VAL A 34 6.43 2.71 2.84
N ASN A 35 5.44 2.70 3.74
CA ASN A 35 5.56 3.24 5.10
C ASN A 35 5.83 2.17 6.15
N THR A 36 5.51 0.90 5.90
CA THR A 36 5.74 -0.19 6.86
C THR A 36 7.19 -0.22 7.39
N PHE A 37 8.18 -0.29 6.51
CA PHE A 37 9.58 -0.39 6.95
C PHE A 37 10.12 0.92 7.51
N ARG A 38 9.67 2.07 6.98
CA ARG A 38 10.02 3.40 7.53
C ARG A 38 9.59 3.50 8.98
N LEU A 39 8.34 3.14 9.25
CA LEU A 39 7.76 3.12 10.58
C LEU A 39 8.53 2.17 11.51
N ILE A 40 8.70 0.91 11.11
CA ILE A 40 9.45 -0.08 11.92
C ILE A 40 10.88 0.39 12.21
N PHE A 41 11.57 0.97 11.23
CA PHE A 41 12.95 1.45 11.42
C PHE A 41 13.03 2.66 12.34
N ASN A 42 12.11 3.61 12.19
CA ASN A 42 12.04 4.76 13.09
C ASN A 42 11.81 4.34 14.54
N ILE A 43 11.02 3.29 14.77
CA ILE A 43 10.67 2.84 16.13
C ILE A 43 11.76 1.98 16.76
N TYR A 44 12.32 1.02 16.04
CA TYR A 44 13.18 -0.01 16.65
C TYR A 44 14.67 0.18 16.41
N PHE A 45 15.05 1.07 15.49
CA PHE A 45 16.43 1.17 15.00
C PHE A 45 16.95 2.60 14.95
N ASP A 46 16.31 3.54 15.67
CA ASP A 46 16.64 4.98 15.63
C ASP A 46 16.69 5.54 14.19
N GLY A 47 15.79 5.04 13.33
CA GLY A 47 15.61 5.59 11.99
C GLY A 47 15.00 6.99 12.03
N ASP A 48 15.35 7.81 11.03
CA ASP A 48 14.79 9.16 10.83
C ASP A 48 14.21 9.29 9.41
N TYR A 49 13.31 8.37 9.07
CA TYR A 49 12.65 8.35 7.77
C TYR A 49 11.33 9.13 7.82
N GLU A 50 11.18 10.12 6.94
CA GLU A 50 9.88 10.76 6.71
C GLU A 50 8.88 9.75 6.15
N LEU A 51 7.65 9.75 6.68
CA LEU A 51 6.54 8.96 6.15
C LEU A 51 6.03 9.60 4.86
N LEU A 52 5.74 8.79 3.86
CA LEU A 52 5.24 9.23 2.57
C LEU A 52 3.72 9.08 2.48
N GLU A 53 3.11 9.65 1.45
CA GLU A 53 1.69 9.42 1.17
C GLU A 53 1.44 7.93 0.85
N ASP A 54 0.37 7.39 1.43
CA ASP A 54 -0.09 6.03 1.18
C ASP A 54 -0.77 5.95 -0.21
N LYS A 55 0.06 5.86 -1.26
CA LYS A 55 -0.38 5.76 -2.65
C LYS A 55 -0.14 4.39 -3.25
N CYS A 56 -1.02 4.02 -4.18
CA CYS A 56 -0.89 2.80 -4.96
C CYS A 56 -0.94 3.13 -6.45
N TYR A 57 -0.03 2.52 -7.22
CA TYR A 57 0.10 2.78 -8.66
C TYR A 57 0.00 1.48 -9.45
N TYR A 58 -0.73 1.52 -10.56
CA TYR A 58 -0.80 0.42 -11.51
C TYR A 58 -0.10 0.80 -12.81
N SER A 59 0.67 -0.14 -13.38
CA SER A 59 1.23 -0.01 -14.72
C SER A 59 0.87 -1.26 -15.52
N PRO A 60 0.21 -1.13 -16.68
CA PRO A 60 -0.10 -2.28 -17.50
C PRO A 60 1.16 -2.84 -18.15
N TYR A 61 1.20 -4.15 -18.38
CA TYR A 61 2.34 -4.86 -18.96
C TYR A 61 2.82 -4.27 -20.30
N TRP A 62 1.89 -3.83 -21.15
CA TRP A 62 2.22 -3.26 -22.46
C TRP A 62 2.71 -1.80 -22.41
N GLN A 63 2.64 -1.14 -21.25
CA GLN A 63 3.20 0.21 -21.01
C GLN A 63 3.81 0.26 -19.59
N PRO A 64 4.96 -0.38 -19.36
CA PRO A 64 5.51 -0.63 -18.01
C PRO A 64 6.01 0.63 -17.26
N TYR A 65 6.01 1.79 -17.92
CA TYR A 65 6.39 3.08 -17.32
C TYR A 65 5.22 4.08 -17.28
N ASN A 66 4.01 3.64 -17.64
CA ASN A 66 2.82 4.47 -17.62
C ASN A 66 2.01 4.14 -16.37
N PHE A 67 2.22 4.92 -15.32
CA PHE A 67 1.64 4.69 -14.00
C PHE A 67 0.32 5.46 -13.83
N PHE A 68 -0.69 4.76 -13.35
CA PHE A 68 -1.98 5.33 -12.98
C PHE A 68 -2.13 5.27 -11.46
N ASP A 69 -2.50 6.39 -10.85
CA ASP A 69 -2.86 6.41 -9.43
C ASP A 69 -4.18 5.66 -9.24
N VAL A 70 -4.12 4.61 -8.42
CA VAL A 70 -5.23 3.69 -8.15
C VAL A 70 -5.53 3.61 -6.65
N THR A 71 -5.11 4.63 -5.89
CA THR A 71 -5.26 4.69 -4.42
C THR A 71 -6.73 4.64 -4.01
N GLU A 72 -7.61 5.32 -4.76
CA GLU A 72 -9.04 5.45 -4.44
C GLU A 72 -9.94 4.50 -5.23
N ILE A 73 -9.53 3.29 -5.59
CA ILE A 73 -10.45 2.31 -6.21
C ILE A 73 -11.48 1.82 -5.18
N LYS A 74 -12.41 2.71 -4.87
CA LYS A 74 -13.66 2.48 -4.16
C LYS A 74 -14.55 1.71 -5.13
N ASN A 75 -14.84 0.46 -4.80
CA ASN A 75 -15.98 -0.32 -5.26
C ASN A 75 -16.60 0.16 -6.58
N TYR A 76 -15.94 -0.12 -7.72
CA TYR A 76 -16.55 0.03 -9.04
C TYR A 76 -17.54 -1.14 -9.27
N ASN A 77 -18.53 -1.23 -8.40
CA ASN A 77 -19.75 -2.00 -8.65
C ASN A 77 -20.81 -1.00 -9.10
N GLN A 78 -20.76 -0.62 -10.38
CA GLN A 78 -21.92 -0.20 -11.18
C GLN A 78 -21.45 0.20 -12.59
N GLN A 79 -22.18 -0.28 -13.60
CA GLN A 79 -22.00 -0.11 -15.05
C GLN A 79 -21.12 -1.16 -15.76
N GLN A 80 -21.61 -2.40 -15.86
CA GLN A 80 -22.30 -2.92 -17.05
C GLN A 80 -23.26 -4.04 -16.60
#